data_AF-L9W0K4-F1
#
_entry.id   AF-L9W0K4-F1
#
_cell.length_a   1.000
_cell.length_b   1.000
_cell.length_c   1.000
_cell.angle_alpha   90.00
_cell.angle_beta   90.00
_cell.angle_gamma   90.00
#
_symmetry.space_group_name_H-M   'P 1'
#
loop_
_entity.id
_entity.type
_entity.pdbx_description
1 polymer ?
#
loop_
_entity_poly.entity_id
_entity_poly.type
_entity_poly.pdbx_seq_one_letter_code
_entity_poly.pdbx_strand_id
1 'polypeptide(L)'
;MPTEQLTATDSEFLTGRLATTVLAVGYLAVGIGFWVGLLTGWFRLLVAVLAGTVVLVAVSLYIAVKREGLVTAENKLFAAFALLATGLLVALLEFTAASEGVVFALCLAVATVPPYLILHYTGYGRST
;
A
#
# COMPACT_ATOMS: atom_id res chain seq x y z
N MET A 1 40.11 -5.85 -3.20
CA MET A 1 38.96 -4.99 -3.55
C MET A 1 37.98 -5.80 -4.38
N PRO A 2 36.83 -6.19 -3.80
CA PRO A 2 35.60 -6.36 -4.58
C PRO A 2 34.37 -5.96 -3.75
N THR A 3 34.06 -4.67 -3.64
CA THR A 3 32.83 -4.18 -2.98
C THR A 3 31.94 -3.37 -3.93
N GLU A 4 32.48 -2.88 -5.05
CA GLU A 4 31.70 -2.09 -6.02
C GLU A 4 30.83 -2.93 -6.97
N GLN A 5 31.15 -4.21 -7.19
CA GLN A 5 30.37 -5.05 -8.11
C GLN A 5 29.10 -5.62 -7.48
N LEU A 6 29.07 -5.89 -6.17
CA LEU A 6 27.89 -6.43 -5.48
C LEU A 6 26.74 -5.42 -5.42
N THR A 7 27.04 -4.13 -5.23
CA THR A 7 26.03 -3.08 -5.08
C THR A 7 25.30 -2.73 -6.38
N ALA A 8 25.96 -2.84 -7.53
CA ALA A 8 25.33 -2.56 -8.82
C ALA A 8 24.29 -3.64 -9.20
N THR A 9 24.63 -4.92 -8.99
CA THR A 9 23.76 -6.05 -9.36
C THR A 9 22.53 -6.15 -8.45
N ASP A 10 22.67 -5.94 -7.14
CA ASP A 10 21.54 -6.00 -6.19
C ASP A 10 20.50 -4.89 -6.44
N SER A 11 20.99 -3.71 -6.83
CA SER A 11 20.14 -2.58 -7.20
C SER A 11 19.32 -2.89 -8.45
N GLU A 12 19.93 -3.51 -9.46
CA GLU A 12 19.26 -3.89 -10.71
C GLU A 12 18.29 -5.06 -10.51
N PHE A 13 18.63 -6.02 -9.64
CA PHE A 13 17.79 -7.19 -9.34
C PHE A 13 16.48 -6.81 -8.62
N LEU A 14 16.56 -5.90 -7.65
CA LEU A 14 15.38 -5.37 -6.95
C LEU A 14 14.59 -4.36 -7.81
N THR A 15 15.20 -3.84 -8.87
CA THR A 15 14.63 -2.78 -9.71
C THR A 15 14.09 -3.30 -11.06
N GLY A 16 14.43 -4.53 -11.43
CA GLY A 16 14.06 -5.14 -12.68
C GLY A 16 12.60 -5.59 -12.78
N ARG A 17 12.18 -5.90 -14.01
CA ARG A 17 10.84 -6.40 -14.36
C ARG A 17 10.46 -7.67 -13.58
N LEU A 18 11.46 -8.48 -13.22
CA LEU A 18 11.31 -9.67 -12.38
C LEU A 18 10.83 -9.34 -10.96
N ALA A 19 11.43 -8.36 -10.30
CA ALA A 19 11.03 -7.97 -8.94
C ALA A 19 9.58 -7.46 -8.92
N THR A 20 9.18 -6.67 -9.91
CA THR A 20 7.79 -6.20 -10.04
C THR A 20 6.80 -7.34 -10.27
N THR A 21 7.15 -8.31 -11.12
CA THR A 21 6.32 -9.52 -11.32
C THR A 21 6.20 -10.35 -10.05
N VAL A 22 7.30 -10.56 -9.31
CA VAL A 22 7.29 -11.32 -8.05
C VAL A 22 6.43 -10.63 -6.99
N LEU A 23 6.53 -9.31 -6.85
CA LEU A 23 5.66 -8.55 -5.95
C LEU A 23 4.18 -8.70 -6.34
N ALA A 24 3.85 -8.56 -7.64
CA ALA A 24 2.47 -8.69 -8.11
C ALA A 24 1.89 -10.08 -7.82
N VAL A 25 2.67 -11.14 -8.05
CA VAL A 25 2.29 -12.52 -7.71
C VAL A 25 2.12 -12.68 -6.19
N GLY A 26 3.00 -12.09 -5.39
CA GLY A 26 2.90 -12.11 -3.93
C GLY A 26 1.61 -11.45 -3.41
N TYR A 27 1.26 -10.28 -3.94
CA TYR A 27 0.00 -9.61 -3.60
C TYR A 27 -1.23 -10.44 -4.00
N LEU A 28 -1.21 -11.07 -5.19
CA LEU A 28 -2.28 -11.98 -5.60
C LEU A 28 -2.40 -13.18 -4.65
N ALA A 29 -1.29 -13.81 -4.28
CA ALA A 29 -1.27 -14.95 -3.38
C ALA A 29 -1.83 -14.60 -1.99
N VAL A 30 -1.44 -13.45 -1.45
CA VAL A 30 -1.99 -12.92 -0.19
C VAL A 30 -3.49 -12.63 -0.31
N GLY A 31 -3.93 -12.00 -1.40
CA GLY A 31 -5.34 -11.73 -1.66
C GLY A 31 -6.19 -13.01 -1.71
N ILE A 32 -5.71 -14.04 -2.42
CA ILE A 32 -6.34 -15.37 -2.45
C ILE A 32 -6.34 -15.99 -1.06
N GLY A 33 -5.24 -15.88 -0.32
CA GLY A 33 -5.11 -16.40 1.05
C GLY A 33 -6.13 -15.77 2.01
N PHE A 34 -6.39 -14.47 1.91
CA PHE A 34 -7.43 -13.81 2.71
C PHE A 34 -8.82 -14.33 2.35
N TRP A 35 -9.12 -14.46 1.05
CA TRP A 35 -10.40 -14.99 0.58
C TRP A 35 -10.65 -16.41 1.09
N VAL A 36 -9.67 -17.31 0.93
CA VAL A 36 -9.75 -18.69 1.41
C VAL A 36 -9.84 -18.73 2.94
N GLY A 37 -9.04 -17.93 3.64
CA GLY A 37 -9.04 -17.88 5.11
C GLY A 37 -10.36 -17.41 5.70
N LEU A 38 -11.00 -16.42 5.07
CA LEU A 38 -12.32 -15.93 5.46
C LEU A 38 -13.41 -16.98 5.19
N LEU A 39 -13.41 -17.59 4.00
CA LEU A 39 -14.41 -18.63 3.64
C LEU A 39 -14.32 -19.87 4.52
N THR A 40 -13.11 -20.26 4.91
CA THR A 40 -12.87 -21.47 5.72
C THR A 40 -12.91 -21.20 7.22
N GLY A 41 -12.98 -19.94 7.64
CA GLY A 41 -12.91 -19.54 9.06
C GLY A 41 -11.57 -19.89 9.73
N TRP A 42 -10.52 -20.12 8.94
CA TRP A 42 -9.29 -20.71 9.46
C TRP A 42 -8.35 -19.64 9.99
N PHE A 43 -8.48 -19.34 11.29
CA PHE A 43 -7.76 -18.25 11.95
C PHE A 43 -6.24 -18.32 11.77
N ARG A 44 -5.63 -19.51 11.82
CA ARG A 44 -4.18 -19.68 11.58
C ARG A 44 -3.75 -19.26 10.17
N LEU A 45 -4.57 -19.55 9.15
CA LEU A 45 -4.31 -19.12 7.78
C LEU A 45 -4.41 -17.60 7.68
N LEU A 46 -5.42 -16.99 8.29
CA LEU A 46 -5.57 -15.53 8.32
C LEU A 46 -4.35 -14.85 8.95
N VAL A 47 -3.87 -15.34 10.10
CA VAL A 47 -2.66 -14.79 10.75
C VAL A 47 -1.42 -14.93 9.86
N ALA A 48 -1.23 -16.08 9.21
CA ALA A 48 -0.11 -16.29 8.30
C ALA A 48 -0.17 -15.36 7.08
N VAL A 49 -1.35 -15.19 6.49
CA VAL A 49 -1.57 -14.27 5.36
C VAL A 49 -1.36 -12.82 5.78
N LEU A 50 -1.80 -12.45 6.99
CA LEU A 50 -1.58 -11.11 7.55
C LEU A 50 -0.08 -10.83 7.72
N ALA A 51 0.67 -11.76 8.30
CA ALA A 51 2.13 -11.66 8.41
C ALA A 51 2.80 -11.56 7.02
N GLY A 52 2.37 -12.36 6.05
CA GLY A 52 2.83 -12.29 4.67
C GLY A 52 2.56 -10.92 4.03
N THR A 53 1.40 -10.34 4.31
CA THR A 53 1.02 -8.99 3.84
C THR A 53 1.96 -7.93 4.40
N VAL A 54 2.26 -7.99 5.70
CA VAL A 54 3.20 -7.06 6.36
C VAL A 54 4.58 -7.13 5.71
N VAL A 55 5.09 -8.34 5.45
CA VAL A 55 6.39 -8.51 4.78
C VAL A 55 6.35 -7.96 3.36
N LEU A 56 5.31 -8.26 2.58
CA LEU A 56 5.13 -7.74 1.22
C LEU A 56 5.09 -6.22 1.20
N VAL A 57 4.31 -5.61 2.09
CA VAL A 57 4.23 -4.15 2.23
C VAL A 57 5.58 -3.58 2.63
N ALA A 58 6.30 -4.18 3.59
CA ALA A 58 7.61 -3.71 4.01
C ALA A 58 8.64 -3.74 2.86
N VAL A 59 8.65 -4.81 2.05
CA VAL A 59 9.51 -4.91 0.87
C VAL A 59 9.12 -3.89 -0.21
N SER A 60 7.82 -3.74 -0.50
CA SER A 60 7.30 -2.73 -1.43
C SER A 60 7.72 -1.33 -1.01
N LEU A 61 7.56 -1.01 0.28
CA LEU A 61 7.92 0.28 0.86
C LEU A 61 9.43 0.50 0.76
N TYR A 62 10.24 -0.50 1.09
CA TYR A 62 11.70 -0.43 0.97
C TYR A 62 12.13 -0.10 -0.46
N ILE A 63 11.55 -0.78 -1.46
CA ILE A 63 11.84 -0.52 -2.88
C ILE A 63 11.40 0.91 -3.27
N ALA A 64 10.19 1.32 -2.88
CA ALA A 64 9.68 2.66 -3.17
C ALA A 64 10.57 3.76 -2.56
N VAL A 65 10.95 3.62 -1.29
CA VAL A 65 11.84 4.57 -0.60
C VAL A 65 13.22 4.63 -1.24
N LYS A 66 13.77 3.49 -1.68
CA LYS A 66 15.06 3.44 -2.39
C LYS A 66 15.02 4.12 -3.75
N ARG A 67 13.88 4.10 -4.46
CA ARG A 67 13.73 4.66 -5.81
C ARG A 67 13.34 6.14 -5.81
N GLU A 68 12.40 6.53 -4.96
CA GLU A 68 11.73 7.83 -5.06
C GLU A 68 11.90 8.69 -3.79
N GLY A 69 12.37 8.08 -2.69
CA GLY A 69 12.45 8.71 -1.37
C GLY A 69 11.12 8.63 -0.59
N LEU A 70 11.18 8.82 0.73
CA LEU A 70 9.99 8.76 1.61
C LEU A 70 9.02 9.93 1.37
N VAL A 71 9.55 11.09 0.99
CA VAL A 71 8.81 12.35 0.94
C VAL A 71 8.66 12.81 -0.51
N THR A 72 7.82 12.10 -1.26
CA THR A 72 7.40 12.49 -2.63
C THR A 72 6.17 13.39 -2.58
N ALA A 73 5.91 14.15 -3.65
CA ALA A 73 4.67 14.93 -3.79
C ALA A 73 3.43 14.02 -3.74
N GLU A 74 3.52 12.80 -4.30
CA GLU A 74 2.45 11.80 -4.24
C GLU A 74 2.20 11.31 -2.80
N ASN A 75 3.26 10.96 -2.06
CA ASN A 75 3.12 10.50 -0.67
C ASN A 75 2.56 11.60 0.24
N LYS A 76 2.92 12.87 0.01
CA LYS A 76 2.33 14.00 0.73
C LYS A 76 0.85 14.13 0.48
N LEU A 77 0.41 13.92 -0.76
CA LEU A 77 -1.00 13.97 -1.13
C LEU A 77 -1.78 12.85 -0.45
N PHE A 78 -1.30 11.60 -0.52
CA PHE A 78 -1.93 10.48 0.17
C PHE A 78 -1.93 10.67 1.70
N ALA A 79 -0.85 11.19 2.29
CA ALA A 79 -0.80 11.48 3.71
C ALA A 79 -1.83 12.53 4.15
N ALA A 80 -2.01 13.60 3.36
CA ALA A 80 -3.01 14.63 3.64
C ALA A 80 -4.44 14.05 3.59
N PHE A 81 -4.75 13.24 2.57
CA PHE A 81 -6.05 12.58 2.47
C PHE A 81 -6.27 11.51 3.54
N ALA A 82 -5.23 10.81 3.97
CA ALA A 82 -5.30 9.87 5.09
C ALA A 82 -5.60 10.58 6.43
N LEU A 83 -4.98 11.75 6.67
CA LEU A 83 -5.30 12.58 7.83
C LEU A 83 -6.76 13.08 7.79
N LEU A 84 -7.22 13.54 6.62
CA LEU A 84 -8.62 13.93 6.44
C LEU A 84 -9.59 12.77 6.67
N ALA A 85 -9.28 11.58 6.17
CA ALA A 85 -10.08 10.38 6.39
C ALA A 85 -10.10 9.96 7.87
N THR A 86 -9.02 10.21 8.61
CA THR A 86 -8.95 9.97 10.07
C THR A 86 -9.83 10.96 10.83
N GLY A 87 -9.80 12.24 10.44
CA GLY A 87 -10.74 13.24 11.00
C GLY A 87 -12.20 12.89 10.68
N LEU A 88 -12.47 12.45 9.45
CA LEU A 88 -13.79 11.97 9.04
C LEU A 88 -14.22 10.73 9.83
N LEU A 89 -13.31 9.79 10.10
CA LEU A 89 -13.58 8.60 10.91
C LEU A 89 -14.05 8.99 12.30
N VAL A 90 -13.32 9.89 12.97
CA VAL A 90 -13.69 10.38 14.31
C VAL A 90 -15.05 11.07 14.27
N ALA A 91 -15.28 11.95 13.30
CA ALA A 91 -16.56 12.65 13.16
C ALA A 91 -17.73 11.69 12.90
N LEU A 92 -17.56 10.68 12.04
CA LEU A 92 -18.60 9.70 11.76
C LEU A 92 -18.88 8.80 12.97
N LEU A 93 -17.85 8.37 13.71
CA LEU A 93 -18.04 7.56 14.91
C LEU A 93 -18.75 8.33 16.04
N GLU A 94 -18.49 9.63 16.17
CA GLU A 94 -19.05 10.45 17.25
C GLU A 94 -20.43 11.02 16.92
N PHE A 95 -20.69 11.36 15.66
CA PHE A 95 -21.91 12.08 15.25
C PHE A 95 -22.87 11.26 14.39
N THR A 96 -22.58 9.99 14.06
CA THR A 96 -23.49 9.16 13.25
C THR A 96 -23.70 7.77 13.82
N ALA A 97 -24.88 7.20 13.56
CA ALA A 97 -25.24 5.81 13.89
C ALA A 97 -24.99 4.85 12.70
N ALA A 98 -24.11 5.22 11.77
CA ALA A 98 -23.78 4.38 10.62
C ALA A 98 -23.06 3.11 11.07
N SER A 99 -23.32 1.99 10.40
CA SER A 99 -22.60 0.74 10.68
C SER A 99 -21.10 0.92 10.42
N GLU A 100 -20.25 0.34 11.27
CA GLU A 100 -18.79 0.46 11.19
C GLU A 100 -18.25 0.16 9.79
N GLY A 101 -18.79 -0.87 9.11
CA GLY A 101 -18.38 -1.22 7.75
C GLY A 101 -18.60 -0.10 6.73
N VAL A 102 -19.69 0.66 6.85
CA VAL A 102 -19.97 1.82 5.98
C VAL A 102 -19.04 2.97 6.28
N VAL A 103 -18.75 3.22 7.56
CA VAL A 103 -17.81 4.27 7.99
C VAL A 103 -16.41 3.98 7.46
N PHE A 104 -15.92 2.74 7.63
CA PHE A 104 -14.61 2.33 7.13
C PHE A 104 -14.53 2.40 5.59
N ALA A 105 -15.56 1.96 4.88
CA ALA A 105 -15.60 2.05 3.42
C ALA A 105 -15.54 3.49 2.92
N LEU A 106 -16.26 4.41 3.59
CA LEU A 106 -16.22 5.85 3.30
C LEU A 106 -14.84 6.45 3.54
N CYS A 107 -14.25 6.19 4.71
CA CYS A 107 -12.91 6.67 5.03
C CYS A 107 -11.86 6.13 4.05
N LEU A 108 -11.95 4.86 3.67
CA LEU A 108 -11.04 4.26 2.68
C LEU A 108 -11.22 4.88 1.30
N ALA A 109 -12.46 5.11 0.87
CA ALA A 109 -12.74 5.78 -0.40
C ALA A 109 -12.16 7.20 -0.42
N VAL A 110 -12.37 7.99 0.64
CA VAL A 110 -11.83 9.36 0.76
C VAL A 110 -10.30 9.37 0.82
N ALA A 111 -9.68 8.41 1.52
CA ALA A 111 -8.23 8.33 1.63
C ALA A 111 -7.53 7.93 0.32
N THR A 112 -8.22 7.23 -0.60
CA THR A 112 -7.57 6.57 -1.75
C THR A 112 -8.06 7.09 -3.10
N VAL A 113 -9.36 7.31 -3.28
CA VAL A 113 -9.95 7.65 -4.58
C VAL A 113 -9.61 9.09 -5.01
N PRO A 114 -9.85 10.14 -4.20
CA PRO A 114 -9.47 11.50 -4.56
C PRO A 114 -7.98 11.66 -4.89
N PRO A 115 -7.01 11.21 -4.05
CA PRO A 115 -5.60 11.37 -4.39
C PRO A 115 -5.21 10.60 -5.65
N TYR A 116 -5.74 9.39 -5.86
CA TYR A 116 -5.52 8.64 -7.10
C TYR A 116 -6.01 9.41 -8.33
N LEU A 117 -7.24 9.95 -8.29
CA LEU A 117 -7.79 10.72 -9.39
C LEU A 117 -6.98 11.99 -9.65
N ILE A 118 -6.56 12.70 -8.60
CA ILE A 118 -5.72 13.90 -8.72
C ILE A 118 -4.42 13.54 -9.43
N LEU A 119 -3.70 12.51 -8.99
CA LEU A 119 -2.44 12.10 -9.61
C LEU A 119 -2.63 11.69 -11.08
N HIS A 120 -3.70 10.93 -11.36
CA HIS A 120 -3.96 10.42 -12.70
C HIS A 120 -4.34 11.52 -13.70
N TYR A 121 -5.17 12.49 -13.28
CA TYR A 121 -5.72 13.51 -14.19
C TYR A 121 -4.93 14.83 -14.22
N THR A 122 -4.17 15.16 -13.17
CA THR A 122 -3.47 16.46 -13.09
C THR A 122 -1.97 16.36 -13.36
N GLY A 123 -1.40 15.15 -13.39
CA GLY A 123 0.05 14.96 -13.54
C GLY A 123 0.86 15.53 -12.37
N TYR A 124 0.23 15.83 -11.24
CA TYR A 124 0.86 16.34 -10.04
C TYR A 124 2.03 15.42 -9.62
N GLY A 125 3.23 15.98 -9.52
CA GLY A 125 4.46 15.22 -9.23
C GLY A 125 5.30 14.82 -10.44
N ARG A 126 4.82 14.99 -11.69
CA ARG A 126 5.65 14.86 -12.89
C ARG A 126 6.40 16.15 -13.15
N SER A 127 7.66 16.23 -12.72
CA SER A 127 8.58 17.25 -13.24
C SER A 127 8.88 16.95 -14.71
N THR A 128 8.51 17.87 -15.60
CA THR A 128 9.15 18.01 -16.93
C THR A 128 10.65 18.24 -16.79
#